data_AF-A0A0T5YXM6-F1
#
_entry.id   AF-A0A0T5YXM6-F1
#
_cell.length_a   1.000
_cell.length_b   1.000
_cell.length_c   1.000
_cell.angle_alpha   90.00
_cell.angle_beta   90.00
_cell.angle_gamma   90.00
#
_symmetry.space_group_name_H-M   'P 1'
#
loop_
_entity.id
_entity.type
_entity.pdbx_description
1 polymer ?
#
loop_
_entity_poly.entity_id
_entity_poly.type
_entity_poly.pdbx_seq_one_letter_code
_entity_poly.pdbx_strand_id
1 'polypeptide(L)'
;MHSNVGGGYPKDQLALVSLDWMMDRVEACGVRFLESSRAAVRQQLDEHGRMYDSRAGLGIYYRFMPRDLTKLWSDATKSDAAGPMLIHQSVMQRISAATQGYAPHNLSSSFNLVSRTALNPPVYQQQPWQVDAGKCDYYDACLARSAHYASWRRIIYMLLVGATLIFLGLITMLDPIPQGEMIEASPLLGGVISLLQFLLPDMLGGRLEALGAYEAPFWSLVGVLALLFVGHRLLKRKMINSAQAGWRRIFPLKSD
;
A
#
# COMPACT_ATOMS: atom_id res chain seq x y z
N MET A 1 2.36 1.39 -6.24
CA MET A 1 1.52 2.54 -5.87
C MET A 1 2.06 3.88 -6.37
N HIS A 2 3.37 4.17 -6.30
CA HIS A 2 3.95 5.42 -6.84
C HIS A 2 3.58 5.66 -8.33
N SER A 3 3.68 4.60 -9.14
CA SER A 3 3.27 4.60 -10.55
C SER A 3 1.76 4.66 -10.80
N ASN A 4 0.90 4.61 -9.77
CA ASN A 4 -0.53 4.93 -9.95
C ASN A 4 -0.74 6.44 -10.13
N VAL A 5 0.26 7.27 -9.82
CA VAL A 5 0.26 8.73 -10.02
C VAL A 5 1.21 9.10 -11.15
N GLY A 6 2.44 8.56 -11.12
CA GLY A 6 3.47 8.90 -12.10
C GLY A 6 3.44 8.12 -13.42
N GLY A 7 2.57 7.11 -13.55
CA GLY A 7 2.56 6.21 -14.71
C GLY A 7 3.60 5.08 -14.65
N GLY A 8 3.51 4.14 -15.60
CA GLY A 8 4.44 3.02 -15.75
C GLY A 8 3.88 1.62 -15.44
N TYR A 9 2.61 1.51 -15.00
CA TYR A 9 1.92 0.23 -14.97
C TYR A 9 1.27 -0.08 -16.33
N PRO A 10 1.09 -1.37 -16.72
CA PRO A 10 0.46 -1.71 -17.99
C PRO A 10 -0.97 -1.20 -18.17
N LYS A 11 -1.71 -1.02 -17.07
CA LYS A 11 -3.01 -0.33 -17.03
C LYS A 11 -2.85 0.97 -16.25
N ASP A 12 -2.53 2.06 -16.93
CA ASP A 12 -2.15 3.35 -16.35
C ASP A 12 -3.27 4.40 -16.35
N GLN A 13 -4.49 4.02 -16.73
CA GLN A 13 -5.67 4.90 -16.78
C GLN A 13 -5.86 5.77 -15.51
N LEU A 14 -5.52 5.21 -14.33
CA LEU A 14 -5.57 5.95 -13.07
C LEU A 14 -4.50 7.04 -12.96
N ALA A 15 -3.29 6.82 -13.50
CA ALA A 15 -2.22 7.82 -13.55
C ALA A 15 -2.53 8.95 -14.53
N LEU A 16 -3.32 8.66 -15.57
CA LEU A 16 -3.81 9.68 -16.50
C LEU A 16 -4.72 10.71 -15.83
N VAL A 17 -5.36 10.39 -14.70
CA VAL A 17 -6.13 11.35 -13.89
C VAL A 17 -5.22 12.44 -13.33
N SER A 18 -4.07 12.06 -12.73
CA SER A 18 -3.08 13.02 -12.25
C SER A 18 -2.40 13.78 -13.38
N LEU A 19 -2.15 13.12 -14.51
CA LEU A 19 -1.60 13.78 -15.69
C LEU A 19 -2.57 14.83 -16.24
N ASP A 20 -3.86 14.51 -16.39
CA ASP A 20 -4.89 15.44 -16.85
C ASP A 20 -5.00 16.67 -15.95
N TRP A 21 -4.92 16.47 -14.63
CA TRP A 21 -4.88 17.57 -13.65
C TRP A 21 -3.62 18.44 -13.81
N MET A 22 -2.43 17.85 -13.98
CA MET A 22 -1.20 18.61 -14.21
C MET A 22 -1.25 19.40 -15.52
N MET A 23 -1.79 18.79 -16.58
CA MET A 23 -1.98 19.45 -17.87
C MET A 23 -2.88 20.68 -17.74
N ASP A 24 -3.99 20.59 -16.98
CA ASP A 24 -4.84 21.76 -16.68
C ASP A 24 -4.07 22.88 -15.95
N ARG A 25 -3.20 22.52 -14.99
CA ARG A 25 -2.40 23.51 -14.24
C ARG A 25 -1.43 24.25 -15.14
N VAL A 26 -0.74 23.54 -16.04
CA VAL A 26 0.25 24.18 -16.92
C VAL A 26 -0.39 24.87 -18.12
N GLU A 27 -1.55 24.40 -18.61
CA GLU A 27 -2.36 25.13 -19.61
C GLU A 27 -2.78 26.50 -19.07
N ALA A 28 -3.21 26.57 -17.80
CA ALA A 28 -3.52 27.84 -17.15
C ALA A 28 -2.29 28.77 -17.01
N CYS A 29 -1.07 28.23 -17.07
CA CYS A 29 0.17 29.00 -17.12
C CYS A 29 0.65 29.31 -18.55
N GLY A 30 -0.11 28.96 -19.59
CA GLY A 30 0.19 29.28 -20.99
C GLY A 30 0.89 28.18 -21.78
N VAL A 31 1.09 26.98 -21.22
CA VAL A 31 1.60 25.83 -21.98
C VAL A 31 0.53 25.35 -22.96
N ARG A 32 0.91 25.13 -24.22
CA ARG A 32 0.02 24.59 -25.25
C ARG A 32 0.37 23.15 -25.56
N PHE A 33 -0.62 22.26 -25.52
CA PHE A 33 -0.47 20.86 -25.90
C PHE A 33 -0.94 20.63 -27.33
N LEU A 34 -0.43 19.57 -27.96
CA LEU A 34 -1.05 19.02 -29.16
C LEU A 34 -2.46 18.54 -28.79
N GLU A 35 -3.47 18.99 -29.54
CA GLU A 35 -4.87 18.67 -29.27
C GLU A 35 -5.11 17.15 -29.24
N SER A 36 -4.50 16.42 -30.18
CA SER A 36 -4.56 14.96 -30.23
C SER A 36 -4.00 14.29 -28.97
N SER A 37 -2.93 14.83 -28.38
CA SER A 37 -2.34 14.30 -27.15
C SER A 37 -3.22 14.59 -25.92
N ARG A 38 -3.79 15.81 -25.83
CA ARG A 38 -4.74 16.17 -24.77
C ARG A 38 -6.00 15.30 -24.83
N ALA A 39 -6.54 15.10 -26.04
CA ALA A 39 -7.71 14.26 -26.28
C ALA A 39 -7.44 12.79 -25.93
N ALA A 40 -6.28 12.24 -26.32
CA ALA A 40 -5.92 10.86 -25.99
C ALA A 40 -5.86 10.61 -24.47
N VAL A 41 -5.29 11.55 -23.70
CA VAL A 41 -5.27 11.47 -22.23
C VAL A 41 -6.70 11.47 -21.67
N ARG A 42 -7.56 12.39 -22.13
CA ARG A 42 -8.96 12.49 -21.67
C ARG A 42 -9.82 11.28 -22.06
N GLN A 43 -9.54 10.66 -23.19
CA GLN A 43 -10.25 9.46 -23.64
C GLN A 43 -9.88 8.22 -22.82
N GLN A 44 -8.65 8.15 -22.34
CA GLN A 44 -8.11 6.96 -21.65
C GLN A 44 -8.14 7.07 -20.13
N LEU A 45 -8.20 8.28 -19.56
CA LEU A 45 -8.27 8.43 -18.11
C LEU A 45 -9.50 7.74 -17.54
N ASP A 46 -9.32 7.07 -16.41
CA ASP A 46 -10.41 6.41 -15.69
C ASP A 46 -10.12 6.49 -14.19
N GLU A 47 -10.99 7.23 -13.49
CA GLU A 47 -10.96 7.39 -12.03
C GLU A 47 -11.27 6.07 -11.29
N HIS A 48 -11.90 5.12 -11.97
CA HIS A 48 -12.16 3.75 -11.52
C HIS A 48 -11.12 2.74 -12.02
N GLY A 49 -10.08 3.23 -12.71
CA GLY A 49 -8.96 2.42 -13.21
C GLY A 49 -8.25 1.62 -12.12
N ARG A 50 -7.43 0.64 -12.54
CA ARG A 50 -6.80 -0.32 -11.61
C ARG A 50 -5.83 0.38 -10.65
N MET A 51 -6.02 0.15 -9.34
CA MET A 51 -5.08 0.58 -8.30
C MET A 51 -4.15 -0.59 -7.93
N TYR A 52 -2.86 -0.47 -8.25
CA TYR A 52 -1.88 -1.55 -8.01
C TYR A 52 -1.29 -1.53 -6.59
N ASP A 53 -1.30 -2.68 -5.92
CA ASP A 53 -0.66 -2.89 -4.61
C ASP A 53 0.80 -3.38 -4.77
N SER A 54 1.75 -2.45 -4.63
CA SER A 54 3.19 -2.77 -4.67
C SER A 54 3.71 -3.46 -3.42
N ARG A 55 2.87 -3.68 -2.40
CA ARG A 55 3.21 -4.37 -1.16
C ARG A 55 2.57 -5.77 -1.07
N ALA A 56 2.08 -6.28 -2.19
CA ALA A 56 1.62 -7.67 -2.28
C ALA A 56 2.81 -8.65 -2.32
N GLY A 57 2.56 -9.91 -1.95
CA GLY A 57 3.59 -10.96 -1.98
C GLY A 57 4.80 -10.62 -1.10
N LEU A 58 6.00 -10.72 -1.68
CA LEU A 58 7.28 -10.42 -1.03
C LEU A 58 7.49 -8.92 -0.75
N GLY A 59 6.67 -8.04 -1.34
CA GLY A 59 6.67 -6.61 -1.02
C GLY A 59 6.24 -6.28 0.42
N ILE A 60 5.90 -7.29 1.23
CA ILE A 60 5.67 -7.18 2.68
C ILE A 60 6.90 -6.66 3.44
N TYR A 61 8.11 -6.89 2.92
CA TYR A 61 9.36 -6.40 3.54
C TYR A 61 9.58 -4.90 3.35
N TYR A 62 8.79 -4.23 2.49
CA TYR A 62 8.82 -2.77 2.46
C TYR A 62 8.26 -2.19 3.74
N ARG A 63 8.92 -1.14 4.23
CA ARG A 63 8.54 -0.41 5.44
C ARG A 63 7.04 -0.14 5.48
N PHE A 64 6.38 -0.74 6.46
CA PHE A 64 4.98 -0.49 6.74
C PHE A 64 4.84 0.67 7.73
N MET A 65 4.47 1.84 7.19
CA MET A 65 4.18 3.04 7.97
C MET A 65 3.02 3.79 7.29
N PRO A 66 1.77 3.56 7.72
CA PRO A 66 0.63 4.35 7.28
C PRO A 66 0.92 5.84 7.39
N ARG A 67 0.49 6.62 6.40
CA ARG A 67 0.64 8.08 6.42
C ARG A 67 -0.53 8.70 7.18
N ASP A 68 -0.20 9.55 8.14
CA ASP A 68 -1.15 10.44 8.79
C ASP A 68 -1.40 11.65 7.87
N LEU A 69 -2.54 11.67 7.19
CA LEU A 69 -2.85 12.72 6.22
C LEU A 69 -3.10 14.06 6.90
N THR A 70 -3.71 14.07 8.08
CA THR A 70 -3.97 15.28 8.85
C THR A 70 -2.67 15.96 9.23
N LYS A 71 -1.72 15.18 9.76
CA LYS A 71 -0.38 15.69 10.07
C LYS A 71 0.37 16.15 8.83
N LEU A 72 0.34 15.37 7.74
CA LEU A 72 1.00 15.77 6.49
C LEU A 72 0.41 17.06 5.92
N TRP A 73 -0.91 17.24 6.02
CA TRP A 73 -1.59 18.45 5.60
C TRP A 73 -1.14 19.65 6.44
N SER A 74 -1.16 19.54 7.77
CA SER A 74 -0.70 20.62 8.67
C SER A 74 0.77 20.99 8.45
N ASP A 75 1.63 19.98 8.27
CA ASP A 75 3.07 20.18 8.05
C ASP A 75 3.34 20.86 6.69
N ALA A 76 2.57 20.50 5.65
CA ALA A 76 2.75 21.05 4.31
C ALA A 76 2.27 22.50 4.19
N THR A 77 1.21 22.86 4.91
CA THR A 77 0.58 24.19 4.79
C THR A 77 1.12 25.21 5.79
N LYS A 78 1.89 24.77 6.80
CA LYS A 78 2.64 25.59 7.77
C LYS A 78 1.84 26.75 8.38
N SER A 79 0.52 26.63 8.48
CA SER A 79 -0.33 27.64 9.11
C SER A 79 -1.66 27.05 9.56
N ASP A 80 -2.17 27.54 10.69
CA ASP A 80 -3.54 27.25 11.15
C ASP A 80 -4.61 27.83 10.20
N ALA A 81 -4.21 28.66 9.22
CA ALA A 81 -5.06 29.27 8.21
C ALA A 81 -5.29 28.39 6.97
N ALA A 82 -4.65 27.23 6.88
CA ALA A 82 -4.64 26.38 5.69
C ALA A 82 -6.00 25.78 5.27
N GLY A 83 -7.02 25.92 6.12
CA GLY A 83 -8.32 25.32 5.91
C GLY A 83 -8.29 23.78 5.89
N PRO A 84 -9.44 23.14 5.68
CA PRO A 84 -9.55 21.69 5.57
C PRO A 84 -8.76 21.14 4.37
N MET A 85 -8.30 19.89 4.48
CA MET A 85 -7.65 19.18 3.37
C MET A 85 -8.54 19.15 2.14
N LEU A 86 -7.95 19.27 0.94
CA LEU A 86 -8.70 19.25 -0.32
C LEU A 86 -8.72 17.85 -0.93
N ILE A 87 -9.91 17.33 -1.23
CA ILE A 87 -10.12 16.00 -1.82
C ILE A 87 -10.95 16.15 -3.10
N HIS A 88 -10.48 15.60 -4.21
CA HIS A 88 -11.24 15.65 -5.46
C HIS A 88 -12.50 14.77 -5.39
N GLN A 89 -13.60 15.23 -5.98
CA GLN A 89 -14.90 14.53 -5.95
C GLN A 89 -14.86 13.07 -6.44
N SER A 90 -13.92 12.77 -7.36
CA SER A 90 -13.70 11.44 -7.90
C SER A 90 -13.34 10.40 -6.85
N VAL A 91 -12.69 10.83 -5.76
CA VAL A 91 -12.38 9.95 -4.62
C VAL A 91 -13.67 9.45 -3.99
N MET A 92 -14.66 10.32 -3.83
CA MET A 92 -15.96 9.94 -3.24
C MET A 92 -16.74 9.03 -4.18
N GLN A 93 -16.73 9.34 -5.48
CA GLN A 93 -17.34 8.48 -6.50
C GLN A 93 -16.74 7.07 -6.47
N ARG A 94 -15.40 6.97 -6.41
CA ARG A 94 -14.70 5.67 -6.31
C ARG A 94 -15.02 4.90 -5.03
N ILE A 95 -15.13 5.57 -3.88
CA ILE A 95 -15.54 4.96 -2.61
C ILE A 95 -16.98 4.44 -2.72
N SER A 96 -17.90 5.27 -3.22
CA SER A 96 -19.33 4.91 -3.35
C SER A 96 -19.55 3.75 -4.31
N ALA A 97 -18.76 3.66 -5.38
CA ALA A 97 -18.78 2.57 -6.34
C ALA A 97 -18.06 1.31 -5.82
N ALA A 98 -17.46 1.37 -4.62
CA ALA A 98 -16.67 0.31 -4.02
C ALA A 98 -15.61 -0.30 -4.97
N THR A 99 -15.04 0.51 -5.86
CA THR A 99 -14.14 0.04 -6.91
C THR A 99 -12.91 -0.63 -6.29
N GLN A 100 -12.74 -1.94 -6.53
CA GLN A 100 -11.68 -2.75 -5.92
C GLN A 100 -11.68 -2.72 -4.38
N GLY A 101 -12.83 -2.45 -3.76
CA GLY A 101 -12.96 -2.30 -2.30
C GLY A 101 -12.24 -1.06 -1.76
N TYR A 102 -12.02 -0.03 -2.59
CA TYR A 102 -11.34 1.20 -2.21
C TYR A 102 -12.03 1.88 -1.03
N ALA A 103 -11.31 1.93 0.10
CA ALA A 103 -11.76 2.48 1.37
C ALA A 103 -10.55 3.07 2.08
N PRO A 104 -10.21 4.35 1.83
CA PRO A 104 -9.03 4.95 2.42
C PRO A 104 -9.18 4.98 3.94
N HIS A 105 -8.20 4.40 4.63
CA HIS A 105 -8.26 4.17 6.07
C HIS A 105 -7.58 5.28 6.91
N ASN A 106 -7.10 6.32 6.24
CA ASN A 106 -6.33 7.42 6.81
C ASN A 106 -6.84 8.79 6.35
N LEU A 107 -7.99 8.82 5.68
CA LEU A 107 -8.70 10.05 5.34
C LEU A 107 -9.60 10.40 6.52
N SER A 108 -9.54 11.62 7.02
CA SER A 108 -10.40 12.11 8.13
C SER A 108 -11.83 12.39 7.65
N SER A 109 -12.76 12.61 8.58
CA SER A 109 -14.12 13.08 8.29
C SER A 109 -14.19 14.56 7.91
N SER A 110 -13.11 15.33 8.13
CA SER A 110 -13.04 16.78 7.87
C SER A 110 -12.11 17.09 6.70
N PHE A 111 -12.69 17.50 5.57
CA PHE A 111 -12.02 17.94 4.35
C PHE A 111 -12.97 18.80 3.50
N ASN A 112 -12.46 19.49 2.49
CA ASN A 112 -13.27 20.13 1.45
C ASN A 112 -13.23 19.27 0.18
N LEU A 113 -14.37 19.16 -0.49
CA LEU A 113 -14.43 18.57 -1.81
C LEU A 113 -14.05 19.58 -2.88
N VAL A 114 -13.31 19.11 -3.87
CA VAL A 114 -12.95 19.89 -5.06
C VAL A 114 -13.55 19.23 -6.30
N SER A 115 -14.29 20.02 -7.08
CA SER A 115 -14.86 19.60 -8.37
C SER A 115 -14.25 20.42 -9.50
N ARG A 116 -14.11 19.77 -10.66
CA ARG A 116 -13.66 20.41 -11.90
C ARG A 116 -14.86 20.90 -12.70
N THR A 117 -14.86 22.16 -13.12
CA THR A 117 -15.90 22.68 -14.03
C THR A 117 -15.66 22.24 -15.47
N ALA A 118 -16.70 22.28 -16.29
CA ALA A 118 -16.62 22.00 -17.73
C ALA A 118 -16.04 23.17 -18.56
N LEU A 119 -15.48 24.20 -17.92
CA LEU A 119 -14.90 25.36 -18.60
C LEU A 119 -13.53 25.04 -19.21
N ASN A 120 -13.09 25.86 -20.16
CA ASN A 120 -11.76 25.80 -20.75
C ASN A 120 -11.07 27.18 -20.65
N PRO A 121 -10.07 27.38 -19.76
CA PRO A 121 -9.49 26.39 -18.85
C PRO A 121 -10.46 26.02 -17.71
N PRO A 122 -10.32 24.82 -17.13
CA PRO A 122 -11.20 24.38 -16.06
C PRO A 122 -10.91 25.10 -14.75
N VAL A 123 -11.99 25.47 -14.05
CA VAL A 123 -11.95 26.06 -12.72
C VAL A 123 -12.22 24.95 -11.70
N TYR A 124 -11.52 25.00 -10.57
CA TYR A 124 -11.66 24.02 -9.49
C TYR A 124 -12.43 24.67 -8.35
N GLN A 125 -13.66 24.23 -8.15
CA GLN A 125 -14.56 24.76 -7.13
C GLN A 125 -14.43 23.95 -5.86
N GLN A 126 -14.34 24.65 -4.73
CA GLN A 126 -14.26 24.03 -3.41
C GLN A 126 -15.61 24.11 -2.72
N GLN A 127 -16.00 23.04 -2.06
CA GLN A 127 -17.19 22.99 -1.23
C GLN A 127 -16.88 22.22 0.06
N PRO A 128 -17.38 22.67 1.22
CA PRO A 128 -17.23 21.92 2.47
C PRO A 128 -17.82 20.52 2.34
N TRP A 129 -17.09 19.51 2.81
CA TRP A 129 -17.66 18.18 2.97
C TRP A 129 -18.60 18.19 4.18
N GLN A 130 -19.89 17.95 3.94
CA GLN A 130 -20.89 17.90 4.99
C GLN A 130 -21.49 16.50 5.06
N VAL A 131 -21.37 15.89 6.23
CA VAL A 131 -21.97 14.60 6.57
C VAL A 131 -22.68 14.77 7.90
N ASP A 132 -23.80 14.06 8.05
CA ASP A 132 -24.54 13.96 9.30
C ASP A 132 -23.61 13.60 10.47
N ALA A 133 -23.71 14.34 11.58
CA ALA A 133 -22.80 14.20 12.72
C ALA A 133 -22.76 12.78 13.28
N GLY A 134 -23.91 12.10 13.38
CA GLY A 134 -23.97 10.71 13.88
C GLY A 134 -23.31 9.69 12.93
N LYS A 135 -23.25 9.97 11.62
CA LYS A 135 -22.46 9.17 10.68
C LYS A 135 -20.97 9.45 10.81
N CYS A 136 -20.57 10.68 11.10
CA CYS A 136 -19.16 11.05 11.35
C CYS A 136 -18.62 10.33 12.59
N ASP A 137 -19.35 10.32 13.71
CA ASP A 137 -18.89 9.64 14.95
C ASP A 137 -18.62 8.15 14.73
N TYR A 138 -19.54 7.46 14.05
CA TYR A 138 -19.38 6.04 13.71
C TYR A 138 -18.19 5.80 12.77
N TYR A 139 -18.03 6.68 11.78
CA TYR A 139 -16.95 6.63 10.83
C TYR A 139 -15.58 6.81 11.52
N ASP A 140 -15.47 7.81 12.39
CA ASP A 140 -14.24 8.10 13.14
C ASP A 140 -13.89 6.96 14.11
N ALA A 141 -14.89 6.34 14.75
CA ALA A 141 -14.68 5.12 15.54
C ALA A 141 -14.15 3.95 14.69
N CYS A 142 -14.62 3.81 13.45
CA CYS A 142 -14.14 2.81 12.51
C CYS A 142 -12.71 3.09 12.04
N LEU A 143 -12.35 4.35 11.81
CA LEU A 143 -10.98 4.75 11.50
C LEU A 143 -10.04 4.52 12.69
N ALA A 144 -10.46 4.83 13.92
CA ALA A 144 -9.68 4.56 15.12
C ALA A 144 -9.39 3.05 15.28
N ARG A 145 -10.39 2.20 15.01
CA ARG A 145 -10.20 0.74 14.99
C ARG A 145 -9.26 0.29 13.88
N SER A 146 -9.37 0.90 12.69
CA SER A 146 -8.45 0.64 11.59
C SER A 146 -7.01 1.02 11.96
N ALA A 147 -6.80 2.19 12.57
CA ALA A 147 -5.51 2.64 13.06
C ALA A 147 -4.95 1.70 14.14
N HIS A 148 -5.79 1.18 15.04
CA HIS A 148 -5.39 0.17 16.02
C HIS A 148 -4.85 -1.10 15.33
N TYR A 149 -5.53 -1.64 14.33
CA TYR A 149 -5.03 -2.79 13.57
C TYR A 149 -3.76 -2.46 12.77
N ALA A 150 -3.64 -1.22 12.28
CA ALA A 150 -2.44 -0.76 11.60
C ALA A 150 -1.23 -0.70 12.55
N SER A 151 -1.41 -0.27 13.80
CA SER A 151 -0.36 -0.29 14.83
C SER A 151 0.10 -1.72 15.15
N TRP A 152 -0.83 -2.65 15.33
CA TRP A 152 -0.48 -4.07 15.50
C TRP A 152 0.24 -4.64 14.28
N ARG A 153 -0.18 -4.24 13.08
CA ARG A 153 0.45 -4.68 11.84
C ARG A 153 1.87 -4.15 11.72
N ARG A 154 2.17 -2.97 12.24
CA ARG A 154 3.53 -2.43 12.35
C ARG A 154 4.39 -3.26 13.30
N ILE A 155 3.84 -3.72 14.42
CA ILE A 155 4.55 -4.62 15.35
C ILE A 155 4.88 -5.95 14.63
N ILE A 156 3.89 -6.58 13.99
CA ILE A 156 4.13 -7.83 13.23
C ILE A 156 5.16 -7.62 12.11
N TYR A 157 5.12 -6.49 11.41
CA TYR A 157 6.14 -6.14 10.40
C TYR A 157 7.55 -6.10 11.02
N MET A 158 7.72 -5.45 12.18
CA MET A 158 9.03 -5.40 12.85
C MET A 158 9.49 -6.79 13.29
N LEU A 159 8.59 -7.62 13.80
CA LEU A 159 8.88 -9.00 14.17
C LEU A 159 9.28 -9.84 12.95
N LEU A 160 8.59 -9.69 11.82
CA LEU A 160 8.90 -10.40 10.57
C LEU A 160 10.29 -10.03 10.06
N VAL A 161 10.58 -8.72 9.97
CA VAL A 161 11.90 -8.23 9.56
C VAL A 161 12.98 -8.69 10.54
N GLY A 162 12.73 -8.55 11.85
CA GLY A 162 13.64 -8.98 12.90
C GLY A 162 13.95 -10.47 12.84
N ALA A 163 12.94 -11.32 12.71
CA ALA A 163 13.12 -12.78 12.58
C ALA A 163 13.91 -13.14 11.31
N THR A 164 13.68 -12.43 10.20
CA THR A 164 14.43 -12.62 8.96
C THR A 164 15.89 -12.19 9.11
N LEU A 165 16.16 -11.06 9.76
CA LEU A 165 17.53 -10.60 10.01
C LEU A 165 18.28 -11.52 10.98
N ILE A 166 17.61 -11.99 12.04
CA ILE A 166 18.17 -12.97 12.98
C ILE A 166 18.53 -14.25 12.21
N PHE A 167 17.66 -14.73 11.33
CA PHE A 167 17.95 -15.91 10.53
C PHE A 167 19.17 -15.75 9.63
N LEU A 168 19.24 -14.63 8.89
CA LEU A 168 20.40 -14.32 8.08
C LEU A 168 21.68 -14.23 8.93
N GLY A 169 21.58 -13.62 10.11
CA GLY A 169 22.67 -13.58 11.08
C GLY A 169 23.11 -14.97 11.54
N LEU A 170 22.16 -15.85 11.88
CA LEU A 170 22.46 -17.23 12.27
C LEU A 170 23.16 -18.00 11.16
N ILE A 171 22.71 -17.89 9.90
CA ILE A 171 23.39 -18.51 8.75
C ILE A 171 24.85 -18.03 8.65
N THR A 172 25.11 -16.75 8.89
CA THR A 172 26.48 -16.23 8.83
C THR A 172 27.40 -16.68 9.96
N MET A 173 26.82 -17.16 11.06
CA MET A 173 27.55 -17.69 12.23
C MET A 173 27.77 -19.20 12.15
N LEU A 174 27.14 -19.90 11.20
CA LEU A 174 27.42 -21.32 10.97
C LEU A 174 28.81 -21.47 10.37
N ASP A 175 29.56 -22.42 10.94
CA ASP A 175 30.83 -22.83 10.37
C ASP A 175 30.57 -23.50 9.01
N PRO A 176 31.28 -23.09 7.95
CA PRO A 176 31.13 -23.70 6.64
C PRO A 176 31.59 -25.16 6.70
N ILE A 177 30.82 -26.06 6.11
CA ILE A 177 31.25 -27.46 5.97
C ILE A 177 32.43 -27.51 4.98
N PRO A 178 33.53 -28.21 5.31
CA PRO A 178 34.63 -28.45 4.38
C PRO A 178 34.16 -29.17 3.11
N GLN A 179 34.76 -28.82 1.97
CA GLN A 179 34.43 -29.44 0.69
C GLN A 179 34.62 -30.96 0.73
N GLY A 180 33.52 -31.71 0.55
CA GLY A 180 33.52 -33.18 0.50
C GLY A 180 32.84 -33.88 1.68
N GLU A 181 32.51 -33.17 2.76
CA GLU A 181 31.60 -33.68 3.80
C GLU A 181 30.15 -33.38 3.41
N MET A 182 29.31 -34.41 3.35
CA MET A 182 27.87 -34.23 3.13
C MET A 182 27.13 -34.46 4.43
N ILE A 183 26.35 -33.46 4.85
CA ILE A 183 25.34 -33.62 5.89
C ILE A 183 24.04 -34.01 5.20
N GLU A 184 23.49 -35.17 5.56
CA GLU A 184 22.21 -35.64 5.02
C GLU A 184 21.06 -34.78 5.54
N ALA A 185 20.74 -33.72 4.80
CA ALA A 185 19.47 -33.02 4.94
C ALA A 185 18.33 -33.89 4.38
N SER A 186 17.15 -33.75 4.96
CA SER A 186 15.89 -34.24 4.41
C SER A 186 15.73 -33.79 2.94
N PRO A 187 15.11 -34.60 2.07
CA PRO A 187 14.99 -34.29 0.64
C PRO A 187 14.36 -32.92 0.35
N LEU A 188 13.41 -32.52 1.20
CA LEU A 188 12.72 -31.25 1.06
C LEU A 188 13.64 -30.06 1.44
N LEU A 189 14.41 -30.17 2.53
CA LEU A 189 15.38 -29.15 2.90
C LEU A 189 16.54 -29.09 1.89
N GLY A 190 17.05 -30.23 1.44
CA GLY A 190 18.09 -30.30 0.40
C GLY A 190 17.68 -29.60 -0.90
N GLY A 191 16.40 -29.77 -1.32
CA GLY A 191 15.84 -29.03 -2.46
C GLY A 191 15.81 -27.50 -2.24
N VAL A 192 15.47 -27.04 -1.03
CA VAL A 192 15.51 -25.62 -0.68
C VAL A 192 16.93 -25.07 -0.68
N ILE A 193 17.89 -25.81 -0.10
CA ILE A 193 19.31 -25.43 -0.08
C ILE A 193 19.84 -25.28 -1.51
N SER A 194 19.53 -26.25 -2.38
CA SER A 194 19.95 -26.22 -3.79
C SER A 194 19.41 -24.99 -4.53
N LEU A 195 18.14 -24.65 -4.30
CA LEU A 195 17.54 -23.44 -4.86
C LEU A 195 18.21 -22.17 -4.33
N LEU A 196 18.52 -22.12 -3.03
CA LEU A 196 19.20 -20.99 -2.42
C LEU A 196 20.63 -20.83 -2.95
N GLN A 197 21.37 -21.92 -3.14
CA GLN A 197 22.71 -21.91 -3.75
C GLN A 197 22.67 -21.42 -5.20
N PHE A 198 21.63 -21.77 -5.96
CA PHE A 198 21.45 -21.23 -7.33
C PHE A 198 21.22 -19.71 -7.34
N LEU A 199 20.57 -19.16 -6.31
CA LEU A 199 20.19 -17.75 -6.23
C LEU A 199 21.22 -16.86 -5.52
N LEU A 200 22.01 -17.43 -4.61
CA LEU A 200 22.93 -16.71 -3.74
C LEU A 200 24.38 -16.86 -4.21
N PRO A 201 25.29 -15.93 -3.85
CA PRO A 201 26.70 -16.04 -4.21
C PRO A 201 27.38 -17.23 -3.55
N ASP A 202 28.36 -17.83 -4.25
CA ASP A 202 29.09 -19.05 -3.83
C ASP A 202 29.72 -18.97 -2.44
N MET A 203 30.04 -17.76 -1.95
CA MET A 203 30.58 -17.54 -0.61
C MET A 203 29.66 -18.03 0.53
N LEU A 204 28.37 -18.27 0.25
CA LEU A 204 27.41 -18.81 1.20
C LEU A 204 27.22 -20.33 1.07
N GLY A 205 27.76 -20.98 0.04
CA GLY A 205 27.50 -22.39 -0.29
C GLY A 205 27.71 -23.35 0.88
N GLY A 206 28.92 -23.38 1.45
CA GLY A 206 29.24 -24.26 2.58
C GLY A 206 28.49 -23.93 3.88
N ARG A 207 28.01 -22.69 4.05
CA ARG A 207 27.16 -22.29 5.18
C ARG A 207 25.70 -22.69 4.98
N LEU A 208 25.24 -22.70 3.73
CA LEU A 208 23.90 -23.18 3.37
C LEU A 208 23.83 -24.70 3.51
N GLU A 209 24.89 -25.43 3.20
CA GLU A 209 24.97 -26.87 3.44
C GLU A 209 24.95 -27.19 4.95
N ALA A 210 25.60 -26.35 5.78
CA ALA A 210 25.54 -26.46 7.24
C ALA A 210 24.11 -26.40 7.81
N LEU A 211 23.15 -25.78 7.10
CA LEU A 211 21.74 -25.80 7.52
C LEU A 211 21.14 -27.21 7.57
N GLY A 212 21.69 -28.16 6.82
CA GLY A 212 21.29 -29.57 6.88
C GLY A 212 21.43 -30.18 8.27
N ALA A 213 22.40 -29.71 9.07
CA ALA A 213 22.56 -30.17 10.46
C ALA A 213 21.53 -29.56 11.43
N TYR A 214 20.86 -28.49 11.02
CA TYR A 214 19.97 -27.68 11.86
C TYR A 214 18.53 -27.65 11.31
N GLU A 215 18.04 -28.81 10.84
CA GLU A 215 16.71 -28.91 10.23
C GLU A 215 15.58 -28.43 11.16
N ALA A 216 15.59 -28.89 12.42
CA ALA A 216 14.53 -28.55 13.37
C ALA A 216 14.47 -27.03 13.67
N PRO A 217 15.60 -26.35 13.98
CA PRO A 217 15.64 -24.89 14.06
C PRO A 217 15.19 -24.18 12.77
N PHE A 218 15.61 -24.68 11.60
CA PHE A 218 15.21 -24.12 10.31
C PHE A 218 13.69 -24.16 10.13
N TRP A 219 13.07 -25.33 10.31
CA TRP A 219 11.62 -25.49 10.17
C TRP A 219 10.82 -24.71 11.22
N SER A 220 11.35 -24.62 12.44
CA SER A 220 10.75 -23.80 13.51
C SER A 220 10.66 -22.34 13.09
N LEU A 221 11.74 -21.80 12.51
CA LEU A 221 11.74 -20.44 12.00
C LEU A 221 10.80 -20.26 10.81
N VAL A 222 10.81 -21.18 9.83
CA VAL A 222 9.88 -21.12 8.69
C VAL A 222 8.43 -21.07 9.21
N GLY A 223 8.11 -21.86 10.23
CA GLY A 223 6.83 -21.82 10.94
C GLY A 223 6.52 -20.45 11.57
N VAL A 224 7.49 -19.84 12.26
CA VAL A 224 7.35 -18.49 12.84
C VAL A 224 7.10 -17.44 11.76
N LEU A 225 7.88 -17.44 10.68
CA LEU A 225 7.71 -16.51 9.56
C LEU A 225 6.35 -16.69 8.88
N ALA A 226 5.89 -17.93 8.70
CA ALA A 226 4.57 -18.24 8.18
C ALA A 226 3.46 -17.71 9.09
N LEU A 227 3.57 -17.89 10.41
CA LEU A 227 2.61 -17.38 11.39
C LEU A 227 2.56 -15.85 11.38
N LEU A 228 3.71 -15.18 11.35
CA LEU A 228 3.80 -13.72 11.24
C LEU A 228 3.19 -13.22 9.93
N PHE A 229 3.44 -13.93 8.82
CA PHE A 229 2.86 -13.60 7.52
C PHE A 229 1.33 -13.72 7.51
N VAL A 230 0.79 -14.80 8.08
CA VAL A 230 -0.67 -14.99 8.24
C VAL A 230 -1.25 -13.91 9.14
N GLY A 231 -0.63 -13.65 10.30
CA GLY A 231 -1.04 -12.58 11.21
C GLY A 231 -1.06 -11.21 10.54
N HIS A 232 -0.03 -10.89 9.75
CA HIS A 232 0.03 -9.66 8.97
C HIS A 232 -1.11 -9.55 7.94
N ARG A 233 -1.45 -10.66 7.24
CA ARG A 233 -2.59 -10.70 6.30
C ARG A 233 -3.93 -10.52 7.01
N LEU A 234 -4.13 -11.18 8.15
CA LEU A 234 -5.35 -11.06 8.94
C LEU A 234 -5.56 -9.62 9.45
N LEU A 235 -4.50 -8.99 9.97
CA LEU A 235 -4.56 -7.58 10.39
C LEU A 235 -4.83 -6.63 9.21
N LYS A 236 -4.23 -6.86 8.04
CA LYS A 236 -4.56 -6.10 6.82
C LYS A 236 -6.06 -6.18 6.51
N ARG A 237 -6.65 -7.38 6.57
CA ARG A 237 -8.09 -7.58 6.34
C ARG A 237 -8.93 -6.87 7.39
N LYS A 238 -8.60 -6.99 8.67
CA LYS A 238 -9.32 -6.30 9.77
C LYS A 238 -9.26 -4.78 9.65
N MET A 239 -8.10 -4.24 9.28
CA MET A 239 -7.88 -2.82 9.02
C MET A 239 -8.78 -2.32 7.87
N ILE A 240 -8.72 -2.98 6.71
CA ILE A 240 -9.52 -2.61 5.53
C ILE A 240 -11.03 -2.75 5.83
N ASN A 241 -11.45 -3.84 6.45
CA ASN A 241 -12.86 -4.07 6.78
C ASN A 241 -13.40 -2.98 7.73
N SER A 242 -12.58 -2.55 8.70
CA SER A 242 -12.98 -1.46 9.62
C SER A 242 -13.16 -0.15 8.86
N ALA A 243 -12.23 0.22 8.00
CA ALA A 243 -12.38 1.42 7.16
C ALA A 243 -13.59 1.33 6.22
N GLN A 244 -13.80 0.17 5.58
CA GLN A 244 -14.96 -0.08 4.73
C GLN A 244 -16.28 0.05 5.48
N ALA A 245 -16.37 -0.43 6.73
CA ALA A 245 -17.56 -0.29 7.55
C ALA A 245 -17.91 1.19 7.78
N GLY A 246 -16.91 2.01 8.10
CA GLY A 246 -17.10 3.47 8.21
C GLY A 246 -17.59 4.08 6.90
N TRP A 247 -16.92 3.80 5.78
CA TRP A 247 -17.31 4.35 4.48
C TRP A 247 -18.69 3.89 4.01
N ARG A 248 -19.10 2.66 4.28
CA ARG A 248 -20.45 2.16 3.99
C ARG A 248 -21.54 2.87 4.78
N ARG A 249 -21.21 3.38 5.97
CA ARG A 249 -22.17 4.18 6.75
C ARG A 249 -22.40 5.55 6.12
N ILE A 250 -21.34 6.15 5.55
CA ILE A 250 -21.41 7.42 4.82
C ILE A 250 -22.11 7.22 3.47
N PHE A 251 -21.63 6.26 2.67
CA PHE A 251 -22.16 5.89 1.37
C PHE A 251 -22.74 4.47 1.44
N PRO A 252 -24.03 4.32 1.79
CA PRO A 252 -24.66 3.01 1.71
C PRO A 252 -24.56 2.50 0.28
N LEU A 253 -24.17 1.24 0.12
CA LEU A 253 -24.25 0.58 -1.18
C LEU A 253 -25.72 0.63 -1.61
N LYS A 254 -25.99 1.04 -2.86
CA LYS A 254 -27.33 0.89 -3.41
C LYS A 254 -27.69 -0.59 -3.31
N SER A 255 -28.80 -0.90 -2.64
CA SER A 255 -29.40 -2.22 -2.74
C SER A 255 -29.92 -2.34 -4.17
N ASP A 256 -29.30 -3.22 -4.96
CA ASP A 256 -29.89 -3.69 -6.21
C ASP A 256 -31.19 -4.43 -5.94
#